data_AF-A0A0F9VB66-F1
#
_entry.id   AF-A0A0F9VB66-F1
#
_cell.length_a   1.000
_cell.length_b   1.000
_cell.length_c   1.000
_cell.angle_alpha   90.00
_cell.angle_beta   90.00
_cell.angle_gamma   90.00
#
_symmetry.space_group_name_H-M   'P 1'
#
loop_
_entity.id
_entity.type
_entity.pdbx_description
1 polymer ?
#
loop_
_entity_poly.entity_id
_entity_poly.type
_entity_poly.pdbx_seq_one_letter_code
_entity_poly.pdbx_strand_id
1 'polypeptide(L)'
;MRTVSLARVRATCYNPADMSSNGTRQTKVRAKKPPSSSRPCPLCEGAGKLNGRKRKFDEFAIERACGALMVGGRMRDAAMAAGVSRDYLYDYMAKNPSFAARVKRLKIDPDDQVEHNLKHMTRSHPVAAIFWLKNRRPDIWKDRHDGHIVHEHVEYVAKVGEGDSIGHEEKVH
;
A
#
# COMPACT_ATOMS: atom_id res chain seq x y z
N MET A 1 55.45 19.38 18.22
CA MET A 1 54.22 18.56 18.11
C MET A 1 53.11 19.30 18.85
N ARG A 2 52.05 19.70 18.15
CA ARG A 2 51.02 20.63 18.66
C ARG A 2 50.00 19.86 19.51
N THR A 3 49.79 20.31 20.74
CA THR A 3 48.74 19.84 21.66
C THR A 3 47.40 20.44 21.25
N VAL A 4 46.39 19.59 21.05
CA VAL A 4 45.02 20.01 20.70
C VAL A 4 44.22 20.15 21.99
N SER A 5 43.80 21.38 22.27
CA SER A 5 42.99 21.79 23.42
C SER A 5 41.54 21.32 23.25
N LEU A 6 41.01 20.56 24.21
CA LEU A 6 39.60 20.17 24.31
C LEU A 6 38.76 21.35 24.80
N ALA A 7 38.09 22.05 23.87
CA ALA A 7 37.11 23.07 24.21
C ALA A 7 35.81 22.42 24.71
N ARG A 8 35.50 22.64 26.01
CA ARG A 8 34.22 22.35 26.65
C ARG A 8 33.09 23.16 25.96
N VAL A 9 32.14 22.47 25.33
CA VAL A 9 30.88 23.07 24.91
C VAL A 9 30.00 23.25 26.15
N ARG A 10 29.79 24.50 26.56
CA ARG A 10 28.83 24.89 27.60
C ARG A 10 27.41 24.73 27.06
N ALA A 11 26.60 23.95 27.75
CA ALA A 11 25.15 23.94 27.59
C ALA A 11 24.59 25.30 28.01
N THR A 12 23.99 26.04 27.07
CA THR A 12 23.23 27.24 27.40
C THR A 12 21.81 26.85 27.78
N CYS A 13 21.45 27.24 28.99
CA CYS A 13 20.18 27.06 29.66
C CYS A 13 19.06 27.74 28.87
N TYR A 14 17.97 27.02 28.66
CA TYR A 14 16.71 27.53 28.10
C TYR A 14 16.01 28.41 29.15
N ASN A 15 15.62 29.63 28.78
CA ASN A 15 14.95 30.60 29.67
C ASN A 15 13.49 30.81 29.19
N PRO A 16 12.45 30.34 29.91
CA PRO A 16 11.07 30.34 29.45
C PRO A 16 10.29 31.59 29.92
N ALA A 17 10.80 32.78 29.61
CA ALA A 17 10.15 34.04 29.97
C ALA A 17 10.22 35.05 28.82
N ASP A 18 9.51 34.77 27.72
CA ASP A 18 9.11 35.83 26.80
C ASP A 18 7.82 35.43 26.05
N MET A 19 6.73 35.35 26.82
CA MET A 19 5.39 35.49 26.27
C MET A 19 5.06 36.99 26.23
N SER A 20 5.24 37.63 25.08
CA SER A 20 4.60 38.92 24.84
C SER A 20 4.17 39.05 23.38
N SER A 21 2.85 39.16 23.27
CA SER A 21 2.05 39.41 22.08
C SER A 21 2.48 40.67 21.32
N ASN A 22 2.67 40.56 20.01
CA ASN A 22 2.40 41.66 19.10
C ASN A 22 1.87 41.13 17.76
N GLY A 23 0.59 41.41 17.51
CA GLY A 23 -0.11 41.09 16.29
C GLY A 23 0.51 41.82 15.10
N THR A 24 1.19 41.07 14.24
CA THR A 24 1.57 41.54 12.91
C THR A 24 0.56 41.01 11.91
N ARG A 25 -0.18 41.91 11.23
CA ARG A 25 -0.99 41.57 10.05
C ARG A 25 -0.07 40.91 9.02
N GLN A 26 -0.14 39.60 8.88
CA GLN A 26 0.54 38.88 7.81
C GLN A 26 -0.15 39.24 6.48
N THR A 27 0.45 40.15 5.72
CA THR A 27 0.18 40.22 4.27
C THR A 27 0.69 38.91 3.67
N LYS A 28 -0.24 38.10 3.16
CA LYS A 28 0.03 36.79 2.54
C LYS A 28 0.76 37.00 1.21
N VAL A 29 2.07 37.27 1.25
CA VAL A 29 2.90 37.26 0.05
C VAL A 29 2.98 35.81 -0.42
N ARG A 30 2.32 35.52 -1.53
CA ARG A 30 2.26 34.20 -2.13
C ARG A 30 3.65 33.81 -2.62
N ALA A 31 4.43 33.13 -1.78
CA ALA A 31 5.72 32.57 -2.15
C ALA A 31 5.54 31.70 -3.40
N LYS A 32 6.23 32.06 -4.49
CA LYS A 32 6.28 31.21 -5.69
C LYS A 32 6.92 29.88 -5.27
N LYS A 33 6.19 28.79 -5.46
CA LYS A 33 6.65 27.42 -5.20
C LYS A 33 8.01 27.23 -5.90
N PRO A 34 9.07 26.78 -5.21
CA PRO A 34 10.35 26.55 -5.86
C PRO A 34 10.17 25.51 -6.98
N PRO A 35 10.87 25.67 -8.12
CA PRO A 35 10.81 24.68 -9.20
C PRO A 35 11.23 23.34 -8.62
N SER A 36 10.40 22.32 -8.79
CA SER A 36 10.65 20.97 -8.28
C SER A 36 11.93 20.44 -8.92
N SER A 37 13.04 20.46 -8.18
CA SER A 37 14.33 19.93 -8.59
C SER A 37 14.37 18.40 -8.49
N SER A 38 13.31 17.72 -8.93
CA SER A 38 13.41 16.29 -9.21
C SER A 38 14.30 16.17 -10.43
N ARG A 39 15.57 15.84 -10.22
CA ARG A 39 16.41 15.33 -11.31
C ARG A 39 15.59 14.23 -12.01
N PRO A 40 15.31 14.35 -13.32
CA PRO A 40 14.63 13.29 -14.03
C PRO A 40 15.46 12.01 -13.84
N CYS A 41 14.79 10.92 -13.50
CA CYS A 41 15.41 9.61 -13.46
C CYS A 41 16.12 9.35 -14.81
N PRO A 42 17.34 8.78 -14.84
CA PRO A 42 18.06 8.53 -16.10
C PRO A 42 17.28 7.63 -17.08
N LEU A 43 16.29 6.88 -16.59
CA LEU A 43 15.38 6.06 -17.41
C LEU A 43 14.28 6.87 -18.10
N CYS A 44 14.11 8.16 -17.79
CA CYS A 44 13.01 8.99 -18.27
C CYS A 44 13.42 10.14 -19.20
N GLU A 45 14.68 10.21 -19.65
CA GLU A 45 15.18 11.30 -20.53
C GLU A 45 14.55 11.31 -21.95
N GLY A 46 13.75 10.31 -22.32
CA GLY A 46 13.06 10.26 -23.63
C GLY A 46 11.54 10.50 -23.59
N ALA A 47 10.92 10.62 -22.41
CA ALA A 47 9.46 10.76 -22.31
C ALA A 47 9.05 12.23 -22.52
N GLY A 48 9.02 12.66 -23.77
CA GLY A 48 8.56 13.99 -24.16
C GLY A 48 7.24 14.35 -23.46
N LYS A 49 7.15 15.59 -22.97
CA LYS A 49 5.92 16.12 -22.34
C LYS A 49 4.72 15.86 -23.26
N LEU A 50 3.79 15.00 -22.82
CA LEU A 50 2.56 14.70 -23.53
C LEU A 50 1.61 15.90 -23.47
N ASN A 51 1.91 16.95 -24.23
CA ASN A 51 1.08 18.15 -24.29
C ASN A 51 -0.18 17.91 -25.15
N GLY A 52 -1.36 18.06 -24.54
CA GLY A 52 -2.61 18.51 -25.14
C GLY A 52 -3.45 17.50 -25.94
N ARG A 53 -2.86 16.82 -26.94
CA ARG A 53 -3.63 15.94 -27.86
C ARG A 53 -3.38 14.48 -27.54
N LYS A 54 -4.41 13.77 -27.06
CA LYS A 54 -4.36 12.32 -26.82
C LYS A 54 -3.96 11.63 -28.13
N ARG A 55 -2.75 11.07 -28.18
CA ARG A 55 -2.29 10.27 -29.31
C ARG A 55 -3.09 8.96 -29.32
N LYS A 56 -3.39 8.44 -30.50
CA LYS A 56 -4.01 7.12 -30.62
C LYS A 56 -3.06 6.09 -30.00
N PHE A 57 -3.63 5.09 -29.34
CA PHE A 57 -2.84 3.99 -28.81
C PHE A 57 -2.55 3.03 -29.96
N ASP A 58 -1.41 3.21 -30.59
CA ASP A 58 -1.00 2.43 -31.77
C ASP A 58 -0.71 0.98 -31.38
N GLU A 59 -0.81 0.05 -32.34
CA GLU A 59 -0.53 -1.38 -32.10
C GLU A 59 0.90 -1.60 -31.58
N PHE A 60 1.90 -0.88 -32.12
CA PHE A 60 3.26 -0.92 -31.61
C PHE A 60 3.40 -0.41 -30.17
N ALA A 61 2.51 0.48 -29.71
CA ALA A 61 2.49 0.93 -28.32
C ALA A 61 1.88 -0.14 -27.41
N ILE A 62 0.87 -0.87 -27.90
CA ILE A 62 0.27 -2.04 -27.23
C ILE A 62 1.34 -3.11 -27.01
N GLU A 63 2.11 -3.45 -28.06
CA GLU A 63 3.16 -4.46 -27.98
C GLU A 63 4.27 -4.06 -27.01
N ARG A 64 4.73 -2.80 -27.05
CA ARG A 64 5.73 -2.30 -26.09
C ARG A 64 5.24 -2.37 -24.65
N ALA A 65 3.98 -2.00 -24.40
CA ALA A 65 3.36 -2.14 -23.08
C ALA A 65 3.31 -3.61 -22.64
N CYS A 66 2.91 -4.51 -23.54
CA CYS A 66 2.81 -5.94 -23.26
C CYS A 66 4.18 -6.57 -22.97
N GLY A 67 5.20 -6.25 -23.77
CA GLY A 67 6.57 -6.73 -23.56
C GLY A 67 7.12 -6.30 -22.20
N ALA A 68 6.89 -5.05 -21.80
CA ALA A 68 7.29 -4.57 -20.47
C ALA A 68 6.60 -5.34 -19.33
N LEU A 69 5.34 -5.73 -19.50
CA LEU A 69 4.61 -6.52 -18.50
C LEU A 69 5.10 -7.97 -18.42
N MET A 70 5.45 -8.59 -19.55
CA MET A 70 6.00 -9.95 -19.58
C MET A 70 7.30 -10.09 -18.80
N VAL A 71 8.13 -9.04 -18.82
CA VAL A 71 9.38 -8.99 -18.06
C VAL A 71 9.12 -8.80 -16.54
N GLY A 72 7.87 -8.57 -16.13
CA GLY A 72 7.51 -8.27 -14.74
C GLY A 72 7.54 -6.78 -14.39
N GLY A 73 7.55 -5.91 -15.40
CA GLY A 73 7.44 -4.46 -15.20
C GLY A 73 6.10 -4.07 -14.58
N ARG A 74 6.07 -2.96 -13.85
CA ARG A 74 4.83 -2.42 -13.29
C ARG A 74 4.06 -1.68 -14.38
N MET A 75 2.80 -1.35 -14.11
CA MET A 75 1.97 -0.59 -15.07
C MET A 75 2.57 0.76 -15.45
N ARG A 76 3.33 1.39 -14.54
CA ARG A 76 4.08 2.61 -14.83
C ARG A 76 5.15 2.36 -15.90
N ASP A 77 5.87 1.26 -15.80
CA ASP A 77 6.96 0.90 -16.71
C ASP A 77 6.40 0.55 -18.10
N ALA A 78 5.27 -0.15 -18.14
CA ALA A 78 4.52 -0.41 -19.37
C ALA A 78 4.02 0.87 -20.05
N ALA A 79 3.47 1.82 -19.28
CA ALA A 79 3.04 3.11 -19.81
C ALA A 79 4.22 3.92 -20.36
N MET A 80 5.36 3.92 -19.66
CA MET A 80 6.58 4.56 -20.13
C MET A 80 7.11 3.91 -21.42
N ALA A 81 7.14 2.58 -21.50
CA ALA A 81 7.57 1.85 -22.69
C ALA A 81 6.69 2.15 -23.91
N ALA A 82 5.37 2.31 -23.69
CA ALA A 82 4.43 2.69 -24.72
C ALA A 82 4.44 4.19 -25.05
N GLY A 83 5.07 5.03 -24.23
CA GLY A 83 5.10 6.49 -24.40
C GLY A 83 3.77 7.18 -24.06
N VAL A 84 2.97 6.59 -23.17
CA VAL A 84 1.68 7.15 -22.72
C VAL A 84 1.69 7.44 -21.23
N SER A 85 0.74 8.26 -20.77
CA SER A 85 0.54 8.42 -19.33
C SER A 85 -0.05 7.14 -18.73
N ARG A 86 0.30 6.88 -17.46
CA ARG A 86 -0.25 5.74 -16.70
C ARG A 86 -1.77 5.75 -16.69
N ASP A 87 -2.36 6.92 -16.49
CA ASP A 87 -3.81 7.06 -16.38
C ASP A 87 -4.51 6.79 -17.71
N TYR A 88 -3.89 7.20 -18.83
CA TYR A 88 -4.40 6.85 -20.16
C TYR A 88 -4.38 5.33 -20.42
N LEU A 89 -3.37 4.62 -19.94
CA LEU A 89 -3.32 3.16 -20.06
C LEU A 89 -4.47 2.48 -19.30
N TYR A 90 -4.82 2.98 -18.12
CA TYR A 90 -5.99 2.50 -17.36
C TYR A 90 -7.31 2.84 -18.07
N ASP A 91 -7.46 4.06 -18.56
CA ASP A 91 -8.63 4.46 -19.37
C ASP A 91 -8.78 3.55 -20.60
N TYR A 92 -7.65 3.20 -21.24
CA TYR A 92 -7.65 2.33 -22.40
C TYR A 92 -8.04 0.89 -22.06
N MET A 93 -7.56 0.34 -20.94
CA MET A 93 -8.00 -0.97 -20.43
C MET A 93 -9.48 -1.01 -20.08
N ALA A 94 -10.02 0.09 -19.53
CA ALA A 94 -11.45 0.19 -19.22
C ALA A 94 -12.31 0.18 -20.50
N LYS A 95 -11.83 0.82 -21.57
CA LYS A 95 -12.53 0.88 -22.87
C LYS A 95 -12.37 -0.40 -23.69
N ASN A 96 -11.26 -1.12 -23.55
CA ASN A 96 -10.92 -2.29 -24.36
C ASN A 96 -10.75 -3.52 -23.46
N PRO A 97 -11.83 -4.28 -23.20
CA PRO A 97 -11.77 -5.46 -22.33
C PRO A 97 -10.87 -6.57 -22.89
N SER A 98 -10.72 -6.67 -24.21
CA SER A 98 -9.79 -7.61 -24.86
C SER A 98 -8.34 -7.35 -24.44
N PHE A 99 -7.92 -6.09 -24.44
CA PHE A 99 -6.60 -5.68 -23.97
C PHE A 99 -6.45 -5.91 -22.46
N ALA A 100 -7.47 -5.61 -21.66
CA ALA A 100 -7.44 -5.88 -20.23
C ALA A 100 -7.28 -7.39 -19.92
N ALA A 101 -7.96 -8.25 -20.66
CA ALA A 101 -7.82 -9.71 -20.55
C ALA A 101 -6.41 -10.17 -20.93
N ARG A 102 -5.83 -9.61 -22.00
CA ARG A 102 -4.43 -9.87 -22.39
C ARG A 102 -3.48 -9.47 -21.27
N VAL A 103 -3.59 -8.26 -20.72
CA VAL A 103 -2.76 -7.78 -19.59
C VAL A 103 -2.89 -8.67 -18.36
N LYS A 104 -4.08 -9.19 -18.04
CA LYS A 104 -4.26 -10.16 -16.95
C LYS A 104 -3.46 -11.44 -17.18
N ARG A 105 -3.49 -11.99 -18.40
CA ARG A 105 -2.71 -13.18 -18.77
C ARG A 105 -1.21 -12.95 -18.68
N LEU A 106 -0.72 -11.82 -19.20
CA LEU A 106 0.72 -11.49 -19.19
C LEU A 106 1.31 -11.32 -17.78
N LYS A 107 0.46 -11.11 -16.76
CA LYS A 107 0.90 -10.99 -15.38
C LYS A 107 1.05 -12.33 -14.65
N ILE A 108 0.54 -13.42 -15.22
CA ILE A 108 0.57 -14.74 -14.57
C ILE A 108 2.02 -15.20 -14.40
N ASP A 109 2.78 -15.26 -15.49
CA ASP A 109 4.17 -15.72 -15.50
C ASP A 109 5.10 -14.93 -14.54
N PRO A 110 5.12 -13.57 -14.57
CA PRO A 110 5.96 -12.84 -13.62
C PRO A 110 5.46 -12.98 -12.17
N ASP A 111 4.16 -13.12 -11.94
CA ASP A 111 3.65 -13.37 -10.58
C ASP A 111 4.06 -14.78 -10.10
N ASP A 112 4.09 -15.80 -10.98
CA ASP A 112 4.58 -17.16 -10.67
C ASP A 112 6.07 -17.15 -10.33
N GLN A 113 6.87 -16.36 -11.04
CA GLN A 113 8.29 -16.19 -10.73
C GLN A 113 8.50 -15.53 -9.36
N VAL A 114 7.67 -14.53 -9.01
CA VAL A 114 7.70 -13.92 -7.69
C VAL A 114 7.29 -14.93 -6.62
N GLU A 115 6.26 -15.74 -6.86
CA GLU A 115 5.85 -16.81 -5.94
C GLU A 115 7.01 -17.82 -5.71
N HIS A 116 7.67 -18.25 -6.79
CA HIS A 116 8.82 -19.15 -6.70
C HIS A 116 9.94 -18.54 -5.84
N ASN A 117 10.29 -17.28 -6.06
CA ASN A 117 11.31 -16.59 -5.27
C ASN A 117 10.88 -16.41 -3.81
N LEU A 118 9.60 -16.11 -3.59
CA LEU A 118 9.03 -15.89 -2.26
C LEU A 118 9.04 -17.16 -1.42
N LYS A 119 8.80 -18.34 -2.02
CA LYS A 119 8.94 -19.65 -1.36
C LYS A 119 10.30 -19.80 -0.70
N HIS A 120 11.38 -19.35 -1.33
CA HIS A 120 12.72 -19.40 -0.76
C HIS A 120 12.98 -18.33 0.32
N MET A 121 12.33 -17.17 0.22
CA MET A 121 12.46 -16.07 1.19
C MET A 121 11.59 -16.23 2.45
N THR A 122 10.58 -17.10 2.41
CA THR A 122 9.62 -17.31 3.52
C THR A 122 10.28 -17.67 4.86
N ARG A 123 11.50 -18.23 4.86
CA ARG A 123 12.27 -18.51 6.08
C ARG A 123 12.58 -17.25 6.90
N SER A 124 12.76 -16.10 6.24
CA SER A 124 13.09 -14.83 6.90
C SER A 124 11.85 -13.97 7.17
N HIS A 125 10.94 -13.90 6.19
CA HIS A 125 9.78 -12.99 6.25
C HIS A 125 8.48 -13.69 5.84
N PRO A 126 8.00 -14.67 6.63
CA PRO A 126 6.82 -15.45 6.27
C PRO A 126 5.55 -14.61 6.23
N VAL A 127 5.39 -13.66 7.16
CA VAL A 127 4.19 -12.81 7.26
C VAL A 127 4.02 -11.92 6.03
N ALA A 128 5.09 -11.23 5.60
CA ALA A 128 5.07 -10.39 4.42
C ALA A 128 4.75 -11.21 3.15
N ALA A 129 5.30 -12.43 3.07
CA ALA A 129 5.02 -13.35 1.99
C ALA A 129 3.54 -13.75 1.92
N ILE A 130 2.95 -14.12 3.06
CA ILE A 130 1.53 -14.49 3.16
C ILE A 130 0.63 -13.34 2.68
N PHE A 131 0.86 -12.12 3.15
CA PHE A 131 0.05 -10.97 2.74
C PHE A 131 0.20 -10.65 1.25
N TRP A 132 1.39 -10.80 0.68
CA TRP A 132 1.58 -10.59 -0.76
C TRP A 132 0.77 -11.60 -1.59
N LEU A 133 0.84 -12.88 -1.24
CA LEU A 133 0.12 -13.95 -1.94
C LEU A 133 -1.40 -13.75 -1.88
N LYS A 134 -1.94 -13.43 -0.69
CA LYS A 134 -3.37 -13.17 -0.47
C LYS A 134 -3.89 -11.99 -1.28
N ASN A 135 -3.10 -10.92 -1.39
CA ASN A 135 -3.50 -9.74 -2.14
C ASN A 135 -3.40 -9.93 -3.66
N ARG A 136 -2.48 -10.79 -4.11
CA ARG A 136 -2.21 -10.97 -5.54
C ARG A 136 -3.10 -12.02 -6.20
N ARG A 137 -3.36 -13.14 -5.51
CA ARG A 137 -4.22 -14.23 -5.97
C ARG A 137 -5.12 -14.73 -4.83
N PRO A 138 -6.13 -13.93 -4.43
CA PRO A 138 -7.03 -14.28 -3.34
C PRO A 138 -7.87 -15.53 -3.63
N ASP A 139 -8.11 -15.84 -4.90
CA ASP A 139 -8.78 -17.06 -5.33
C ASP A 139 -8.06 -18.34 -4.88
N ILE A 140 -6.74 -18.35 -4.92
CA ILE A 140 -5.91 -19.51 -4.55
C ILE A 140 -5.53 -19.45 -3.06
N TRP A 141 -5.12 -18.28 -2.59
CA TRP A 141 -4.42 -18.11 -1.31
C TRP A 141 -5.27 -17.55 -0.17
N LYS A 142 -6.55 -17.23 -0.40
CA LYS A 142 -7.44 -16.80 0.69
C LYS A 142 -7.64 -17.96 1.67
N ASP A 143 -7.68 -17.63 2.95
CA ASP A 143 -7.92 -18.61 4.01
C ASP A 143 -9.25 -19.32 3.76
N ARG A 144 -9.21 -20.65 3.82
CA ARG A 144 -10.41 -21.50 3.78
C ARG A 144 -10.82 -21.77 5.22
N HIS A 145 -12.05 -21.43 5.56
CA HIS A 145 -12.65 -21.85 6.81
C HIS A 145 -13.46 -23.11 6.52
N ASP A 146 -12.87 -24.26 6.85
CA ASP A 146 -13.55 -25.54 6.77
C ASP A 146 -14.56 -25.57 7.91
N GLY A 147 -15.82 -25.31 7.60
CA GLY A 147 -16.90 -25.05 8.57
C GLY A 147 -17.36 -26.26 9.37
N HIS A 148 -16.46 -27.08 9.92
CA HIS A 148 -16.81 -28.05 10.96
C HIS A 148 -17.03 -27.32 12.28
N ILE A 149 -18.14 -26.60 12.36
CA ILE A 149 -18.70 -26.14 13.63
C ILE A 149 -19.40 -27.37 14.23
N VAL A 150 -18.67 -28.15 15.06
CA VAL A 150 -19.30 -29.15 15.92
C VAL A 150 -20.15 -28.42 16.95
N HIS A 151 -21.45 -28.42 16.71
CA HIS A 151 -22.47 -27.74 17.49
C HIS A 151 -22.82 -28.56 18.75
N GLU A 152 -21.83 -28.96 19.56
CA GLU A 152 -22.06 -29.93 20.66
C GLU A 152 -22.01 -29.32 22.07
N HIS A 153 -21.89 -28.00 22.24
CA HIS A 153 -21.77 -27.40 23.59
C HIS A 153 -22.51 -26.06 23.79
N VAL A 154 -23.77 -25.95 23.34
CA VAL A 154 -24.65 -24.81 23.70
C VAL A 154 -26.01 -25.27 24.26
N GLU A 155 -26.01 -26.32 25.08
CA GLU A 155 -27.22 -26.78 25.79
C GLU A 155 -27.10 -26.76 27.33
N TYR A 156 -26.02 -26.20 27.90
CA TYR A 156 -25.81 -26.23 29.36
C TYR A 156 -26.23 -24.97 30.12
N VAL A 157 -26.49 -23.84 29.44
CA VAL A 157 -26.78 -22.56 30.14
C VAL A 157 -28.28 -22.34 30.37
N ALA A 158 -29.17 -23.12 29.74
CA ALA A 158 -30.61 -22.96 29.88
C ALA A 158 -31.25 -23.67 31.10
N LYS A 159 -30.49 -24.49 31.86
CA LYS A 159 -31.05 -25.30 32.96
C LYS A 159 -30.80 -24.77 34.38
N VAL A 160 -30.18 -23.60 34.55
CA VAL A 160 -29.85 -23.05 35.89
C VAL A 160 -30.77 -21.88 36.30
N GLY A 161 -31.85 -21.62 35.55
CA GLY A 161 -32.75 -20.48 35.78
C GLY A 161 -34.08 -20.79 36.48
N GLU A 162 -34.42 -22.06 36.68
CA GLU A 162 -35.73 -22.48 37.23
C GLU A 162 -35.54 -23.48 38.37
N GLY A 163 -35.55 -23.01 39.61
CA GLY A 163 -35.63 -23.88 40.79
C GLY A 163 -34.77 -23.40 41.94
N ASP A 164 -35.36 -22.58 42.83
CA ASP A 164 -35.42 -22.83 44.28
C ASP A 164 -35.79 -21.53 45.01
N SER A 165 -37.10 -21.30 45.11
CA SER A 165 -37.68 -20.38 46.08
C SER A 165 -37.64 -21.06 47.46
N ILE A 166 -36.60 -20.76 48.24
CA ILE A 166 -36.52 -21.13 49.65
C ILE A 166 -37.57 -20.31 50.41
N GLY A 167 -38.72 -20.94 50.69
CA GLY A 167 -39.73 -20.41 51.59
C GLY A 167 -39.18 -20.34 53.01
N HIS A 168 -38.97 -19.13 53.50
CA HIS A 168 -38.60 -18.86 54.89
C HIS A 168 -39.90 -18.86 55.71
N GLU A 169 -40.24 -20.00 56.33
CA GLU A 169 -41.40 -20.10 57.22
C GLU A 169 -40.98 -19.62 58.62
N GLU A 170 -41.44 -18.41 58.95
CA GLU A 170 -41.29 -17.74 60.24
C GLU A 170 -42.21 -18.41 61.28
N LYS A 171 -41.65 -19.25 62.15
CA LYS A 171 -42.39 -19.76 63.32
C LYS A 171 -42.36 -18.74 64.45
N VAL A 172 -43.47 -18.01 64.56
CA VAL A 172 -43.90 -17.34 65.79
C VAL A 172 -44.65 -18.36 66.64
N HIS A 173 -44.06 -18.78 67.77
CA HIS A 173 -44.67 -18.93 69.10
C HIS A 173 -43.73 -19.64 70.07
#